data_AF-A0A7K2LW22-F1
#
_entry.id   AF-A0A7K2LW22-F1
#
_cell.length_a   1.000
_cell.length_b   1.000
_cell.length_c   1.000
_cell.angle_alpha   90.00
_cell.angle_beta   90.00
_cell.angle_gamma   90.00
#
_symmetry.space_group_name_H-M   'P 1'
#
loop_
_entity.id
_entity.type
_entity.pdbx_description
1 polymer ?
#
loop_
_entity_poly.entity_id
_entity_poly.type
_entity_poly.pdbx_seq_one_letter_code
_entity_poly.pdbx_strand_id
1 'polypeptide(L)'
;RAGRPPVRPQEVAEAAAKLATGHDLVLVEGAGGLLVRFDDAGGTLADAAQLLRAPVLVVASAGLGTLNVTELTARELRSRELDLLGVVIGSWPAEPGLADRCNVADLPQVA
;
A
#
# COMPACT_ATOMS: atom_id res chain seq x y z
N ARG A 1 3.90 5.61 -20.56
CA ARG A 1 3.03 4.42 -20.68
C ARG A 1 3.78 3.36 -21.48
N ALA A 2 3.72 2.08 -21.10
CA ALA A 2 4.51 0.99 -21.72
C ALA A 2 3.93 0.42 -23.03
N GLY A 3 2.89 1.04 -23.60
CA GLY A 3 2.23 0.56 -24.83
C GLY A 3 1.44 -0.75 -24.69
N ARG A 4 1.25 -1.25 -23.46
CA ARG A 4 0.50 -2.47 -23.15
C ARG A 4 -0.88 -2.11 -22.59
N PRO A 5 -1.87 -3.02 -22.69
CA PRO A 5 -3.15 -2.87 -22.01
C PRO A 5 -2.94 -2.62 -20.50
N PRO A 6 -3.75 -1.76 -19.88
CA PRO A 6 -3.71 -1.56 -18.44
C PRO A 6 -4.19 -2.80 -17.70
N VAL A 7 -3.76 -2.96 -16.44
CA VAL A 7 -4.23 -4.02 -15.55
C VAL A 7 -5.35 -3.46 -14.68
N ARG A 8 -6.54 -4.03 -14.76
CA ARG A 8 -7.72 -3.59 -14.00
C ARG A 8 -7.74 -4.23 -12.61
N PRO A 9 -8.36 -3.59 -11.60
CA PRO A 9 -8.47 -4.16 -10.26
C PRO A 9 -9.08 -5.58 -10.22
N GLN A 10 -10.05 -5.87 -11.08
CA GLN A 10 -10.67 -7.20 -11.18
C GLN A 10 -9.68 -8.25 -11.67
N GLU A 11 -8.81 -7.93 -12.62
CA GLU A 11 -7.78 -8.85 -13.13
C GLU A 11 -6.75 -9.17 -12.04
N VAL A 12 -6.40 -8.18 -11.20
CA VAL A 12 -5.56 -8.38 -10.02
C VAL A 12 -6.24 -9.32 -9.02
N ALA A 13 -7.51 -9.06 -8.70
CA ALA A 13 -8.26 -9.86 -7.73
C ALA A 13 -8.42 -11.32 -8.18
N GLU A 14 -8.76 -11.54 -9.46
CA GLU A 14 -8.88 -12.89 -10.04
C GLU A 14 -7.54 -13.64 -10.02
N ALA A 15 -6.45 -12.98 -10.41
CA ALA A 15 -5.12 -13.58 -10.40
C ALA A 15 -4.67 -13.95 -8.97
N ALA A 16 -4.87 -13.06 -8.01
CA ALA A 16 -4.53 -13.29 -6.62
C ALA A 16 -5.37 -14.42 -6.00
N ALA A 17 -6.69 -14.43 -6.24
CA ALA A 17 -7.58 -15.50 -5.77
C ALA A 17 -7.19 -16.86 -6.34
N LYS A 18 -6.78 -16.92 -7.61
CA LYS A 18 -6.27 -18.15 -8.23
C LYS A 18 -4.97 -18.62 -7.56
N LEU A 19 -4.03 -17.71 -7.31
CA LEU A 19 -2.77 -18.05 -6.62
C LEU A 19 -3.02 -18.57 -5.21
N ALA A 20 -4.00 -18.00 -4.50
CA ALA A 20 -4.37 -18.39 -3.13
C ALA A 20 -4.94 -19.81 -3.04
N THR A 21 -5.36 -20.43 -4.16
CA THR A 21 -5.79 -21.84 -4.15
C THR A 21 -4.63 -22.83 -3.92
N GLY A 22 -3.39 -22.41 -4.14
CA GLY A 22 -2.20 -23.26 -4.05
C GLY A 22 -1.05 -22.71 -3.21
N HIS A 23 -1.23 -21.55 -2.58
CA HIS A 23 -0.21 -20.91 -1.74
C HIS A 23 -0.85 -20.41 -0.45
N ASP A 24 -0.17 -20.62 0.67
CA ASP A 24 -0.63 -20.16 1.99
C ASP A 24 -0.61 -18.63 2.13
N LEU A 25 0.22 -17.95 1.32
CA LEU A 25 0.37 -16.50 1.29
C LEU A 25 0.57 -16.00 -0.14
N VAL A 26 -0.20 -14.97 -0.51
CA VAL A 26 -0.05 -14.22 -1.76
C VAL A 26 0.19 -12.75 -1.42
N LEU A 27 1.27 -12.18 -1.93
CA LEU A 27 1.57 -10.76 -1.80
C LEU A 27 1.23 -10.06 -3.12
N VAL A 28 0.45 -8.99 -3.04
CA VAL A 28 0.13 -8.13 -4.19
C VAL A 28 0.84 -6.80 -4.00
N GLU A 29 1.90 -6.58 -4.79
CA GLU A 29 2.60 -5.31 -4.81
C GLU A 29 1.90 -4.33 -5.77
N GLY A 30 1.67 -3.10 -5.31
CA GLY A 30 1.16 -2.03 -6.16
C GLY A 30 2.23 -1.41 -7.07
N ALA A 31 1.84 -0.38 -7.81
CA ALA A 31 2.76 0.45 -8.58
C ALA A 31 2.65 1.91 -8.13
N GLY A 32 3.60 2.36 -7.31
CA GLY A 32 3.56 3.69 -6.69
C GLY A 32 2.67 3.73 -5.44
N GLY A 33 1.93 4.83 -5.24
CA GLY A 33 1.04 4.99 -4.09
C GLY A 33 -0.29 4.25 -4.23
N LEU A 34 -1.02 4.13 -3.12
CA LEU A 34 -2.30 3.42 -3.00
C LEU A 34 -3.34 3.80 -4.08
N LEU A 35 -3.41 5.09 -4.41
CA LEU A 35 -4.39 5.67 -5.35
C LEU A 35 -3.83 5.91 -6.76
N VAL A 36 -2.70 5.29 -7.12
CA VAL A 36 -2.22 5.33 -8.51
C VAL A 36 -3.23 4.61 -9.40
N ARG A 37 -3.66 5.29 -10.47
CA ARG A 37 -4.62 4.78 -11.43
C ARG A 37 -3.94 3.82 -12.41
N PHE A 38 -4.43 2.59 -12.46
CA PHE A 38 -3.93 1.55 -13.35
C PHE A 38 -4.55 1.63 -14.75
N ASP A 39 -5.80 2.09 -14.84
CA ASP A 39 -6.56 2.18 -16.08
C ASP A 39 -7.25 3.56 -16.25
N ASP A 40 -7.85 3.76 -17.42
CA ASP A 40 -8.56 5.01 -17.75
C ASP A 40 -9.92 5.12 -17.03
N ALA A 41 -10.43 4.03 -16.43
CA ALA A 41 -11.61 4.04 -15.56
C ALA A 41 -11.28 4.51 -14.13
N GLY A 42 -9.99 4.64 -13.81
CA GLY A 42 -9.49 5.13 -12.54
C GLY A 42 -9.31 4.06 -11.47
N GLY A 43 -9.30 2.78 -11.85
CA GLY A 43 -9.04 1.67 -10.92
C GLY A 43 -7.66 1.77 -10.28
N THR A 44 -7.57 1.44 -9.00
CA THR A 44 -6.38 1.58 -8.15
C THR A 44 -6.07 0.31 -7.37
N LEU A 45 -4.97 0.30 -6.62
CA LEU A 45 -4.66 -0.79 -5.69
C LEU A 45 -5.71 -0.90 -4.58
N ALA A 46 -6.26 0.23 -4.11
CA ALA A 46 -7.31 0.22 -3.09
C ALA A 46 -8.55 -0.56 -3.56
N ASP A 47 -8.94 -0.39 -4.83
CA ASP A 47 -10.09 -1.11 -5.39
C ASP A 47 -9.81 -2.62 -5.48
N ALA A 48 -8.58 -3.01 -5.85
CA ALA A 48 -8.18 -4.42 -5.87
C ALA A 48 -8.17 -5.03 -4.45
N ALA A 49 -7.67 -4.29 -3.46
CA ALA A 49 -7.69 -4.71 -2.06
C ALA A 49 -9.13 -4.89 -1.54
N GLN A 50 -10.05 -4.00 -1.89
CA GLN A 50 -11.47 -4.11 -1.52
C GLN A 50 -12.12 -5.36 -2.13
N LEU A 51 -11.88 -5.62 -3.42
CA LEU A 51 -12.38 -6.82 -4.11
C LEU A 51 -11.89 -8.11 -3.44
N LEU A 52 -10.63 -8.13 -3.00
CA LEU A 52 -10.02 -9.27 -2.33
C LEU A 52 -10.37 -9.37 -0.83
N ARG A 53 -10.91 -8.30 -0.24
CA ARG A 53 -10.94 -8.10 1.22
C ARG A 53 -9.56 -8.35 1.86
N ALA A 54 -8.52 -7.95 1.13
CA ALA A 54 -7.14 -8.16 1.55
C ALA A 54 -6.73 -7.03 2.49
N PRO A 55 -6.10 -7.35 3.63
CA PRO A 55 -5.56 -6.31 4.48
C PRO A 55 -4.29 -5.72 3.83
N VAL A 56 -4.04 -4.44 4.06
CA VAL A 56 -2.99 -3.65 3.39
C VAL A 56 -1.81 -3.42 4.34
N LEU A 57 -0.60 -3.57 3.82
CA LEU A 57 0.63 -3.17 4.50
C LEU A 57 1.19 -1.93 3.80
N VAL A 58 1.43 -0.85 4.54
CA VAL A 58 1.97 0.40 3.97
C VAL A 58 3.49 0.41 4.12
N VAL A 59 4.19 0.63 3.01
CA VAL A 59 5.64 0.87 3.02
C VAL A 59 5.89 2.38 3.04
N ALA A 60 6.53 2.87 4.09
CA ALA A 60 6.81 4.28 4.33
C ALA A 60 8.31 4.60 4.23
N SER A 61 8.63 5.87 4.01
CA SER A 61 10.01 6.36 4.14
C SER A 61 10.33 6.64 5.62
N ALA A 62 11.62 6.66 6.00
CA ALA A 62 12.03 7.04 7.36
C ALA A 62 12.00 8.57 7.59
N GLY A 63 12.26 9.34 6.52
CA GLY A 63 12.56 10.76 6.63
C GLY A 63 11.35 11.70 6.73
N LEU A 64 11.64 13.00 6.64
CA LEU A 64 10.64 14.06 6.73
C LEU A 64 9.51 13.91 5.70
N GLY A 65 8.29 14.23 6.13
CA GLY A 65 7.07 14.10 5.34
C GLY A 65 6.37 12.74 5.48
N THR A 66 7.05 11.71 6.01
CA THR A 66 6.48 10.35 6.11
C THR A 66 5.23 10.29 6.98
N LEU A 67 5.19 11.00 8.11
CA LEU A 67 4.02 10.98 9.01
C LEU A 67 2.76 11.46 8.30
N ASN A 68 2.84 12.57 7.55
CA ASN A 68 1.72 13.10 6.78
C ASN A 68 1.28 12.13 5.67
N VAL A 69 2.24 11.57 4.91
CA VAL A 69 1.92 10.64 3.82
C VAL A 69 1.28 9.35 4.35
N THR A 70 1.83 8.79 5.43
CA THR A 70 1.26 7.62 6.11
C THR A 70 -0.12 7.92 6.65
N GLU A 71 -0.33 9.05 7.34
CA GLU A 71 -1.64 9.41 7.89
C GLU A 71 -2.70 9.58 6.79
N LEU A 72 -2.36 10.25 5.69
CA LEU A 72 -3.26 10.41 4.54
C LEU A 72 -3.61 9.05 3.92
N THR A 73 -2.63 8.16 3.79
CA THR A 73 -2.85 6.80 3.26
C THR A 73 -3.73 5.98 4.19
N ALA A 74 -3.47 6.02 5.50
CA ALA A 74 -4.25 5.33 6.52
C ALA A 74 -5.70 5.83 6.58
N ARG A 75 -5.92 7.15 6.47
CA ARG A 75 -7.27 7.74 6.40
C ARG A 75 -8.03 7.27 5.17
N GLU A 76 -7.37 7.13 4.03
CA GLU A 76 -8.00 6.59 2.81
C GLU A 76 -8.32 5.10 2.92
N LEU A 77 -7.46 4.30 3.56
CA LEU A 77 -7.76 2.89 3.84
C LEU A 77 -8.98 2.78 4.76
N ARG A 78 -9.02 3.55 5.85
CA ARG A 78 -10.15 3.60 6.77
C ARG A 78 -11.45 4.07 6.11
N SER A 79 -11.41 5.09 5.26
CA SER A 79 -12.60 5.59 4.56
C SER A 79 -13.20 4.55 3.60
N ARG A 80 -12.39 3.57 3.18
CA ARG A 80 -12.75 2.46 2.31
C ARG A 80 -13.00 1.15 3.06
N GLU A 81 -13.02 1.18 4.39
CA GLU A 81 -13.17 0.01 5.25
C GLU A 81 -12.12 -1.09 4.97
N LEU A 82 -10.89 -0.68 4.61
CA LEU A 82 -9.75 -1.57 4.42
C LEU A 82 -8.92 -1.65 5.70
N ASP A 83 -8.59 -2.88 6.10
CA ASP A 83 -7.72 -3.14 7.24
C ASP A 83 -6.28 -2.75 6.92
N LEU A 84 -5.70 -1.84 7.70
CA LEU A 84 -4.28 -1.54 7.68
C LEU A 84 -3.56 -2.46 8.68
N LEU A 85 -2.79 -3.44 8.18
CA LEU A 85 -1.99 -4.34 9.02
C LEU A 85 -0.91 -3.62 9.82
N GLY A 86 -0.41 -2.52 9.26
CA GLY A 86 0.66 -1.73 9.85
C GLY A 86 1.50 -1.04 8.79
N VAL A 87 2.61 -0.47 9.27
CA VAL A 87 3.55 0.29 8.45
C VAL A 87 4.94 -0.33 8.58
N VAL A 88 5.62 -0.47 7.44
CA VAL A 88 7.03 -0.90 7.37
C VAL A 88 7.84 0.24 6.79
N ILE A 89 8.96 0.59 7.44
CA ILE A 89 9.92 1.51 6.84
C ILE A 89 10.72 0.75 5.78
N GLY A 90 10.55 1.12 4.51
CA GLY A 90 11.12 0.39 3.38
C GLY A 90 12.64 0.49 3.28
N SER A 91 13.24 1.53 3.87
CA SER A 91 14.68 1.71 3.93
C SER A 91 15.06 2.51 5.18
N TRP A 92 15.96 1.94 5.98
CA TRP A 92 16.50 2.59 7.17
C TRP A 92 17.94 3.06 6.89
N PRO A 93 18.26 4.35 7.09
CA PRO A 93 19.61 4.85 6.86
C PRO A 93 20.62 4.26 7.86
N ALA A 94 21.85 4.00 7.39
CA ALA A 94 22.94 3.53 8.26
C ALA A 94 23.26 4.51 9.39
N GLU A 95 23.16 5.81 9.10
CA GLU A 95 23.30 6.91 10.07
C GLU A 95 21.97 7.69 10.14
N PRO A 96 21.02 7.28 10.99
CA PRO A 96 19.72 7.94 11.06
C PRO A 96 19.85 9.36 11.62
N GLY A 97 19.13 10.30 11.01
CA GLY A 97 18.95 11.65 11.52
C GLY A 97 17.96 11.71 12.68
N LEU A 98 17.72 12.91 13.22
CA LEU A 98 16.70 13.13 14.25
C LEU A 98 15.29 12.75 13.73
N ALA A 99 14.96 13.18 12.51
CA ALA A 99 13.67 12.90 11.89
C ALA A 99 13.41 11.39 11.77
N ASP A 100 14.38 10.62 11.28
CA ASP A 100 14.23 9.17 11.11
C ASP A 100 13.90 8.47 12.43
N ARG A 101 14.64 8.84 13.50
CA ARG A 101 14.43 8.29 14.85
C ARG A 101 13.07 8.66 15.44
N CYS A 102 12.65 9.92 15.32
CA CYS A 102 11.35 10.36 15.79
C CYS A 102 10.22 9.66 15.02
N ASN A 103 10.33 9.62 13.69
CA ASN A 103 9.30 9.01 12.84
C ASN A 103 9.11 7.51 13.13
N VAL A 104 10.18 6.75 13.44
CA VAL A 104 10.04 5.35 13.88
C VAL A 104 9.11 5.20 15.08
N ALA A 105 9.22 6.11 16.06
CA ALA A 105 8.41 6.07 17.26
C ALA A 105 6.98 6.59 17.03
N ASP A 106 6.82 7.53 16.09
CA ASP A 106 5.55 8.24 15.86
C ASP A 106 4.67 7.57 14.79
N LEU A 107 5.23 6.77 13.88
CA LEU A 107 4.48 6.07 12.82
C LEU A 107 3.30 5.23 13.35
N PRO A 108 3.39 4.49 14.47
CA PRO A 108 2.25 3.79 15.04
C PRO A 108 1.06 4.68 15.45
N GLN A 109 1.28 5.99 15.66
CA GLN A 109 0.21 6.92 16.05
C GLN A 109 -0.61 7.41 14.85
N VAL A 110 -0.05 7.33 13.63
CA VAL A 110 -0.68 7.82 12.40
C VAL A 110 -1.19 6.71 11.49
N ALA A 111 -0.76 5.48 11.72
CA ALA A 111 -1.27 4.27 11.09
C ALA A 111 -2.71 4.01 11.51
#